data_AF-A0A9Y3QL19-F1
#
_entry.id   AF-A0A9Y3QL19-F1
#
_cell.length_a   1.000
_cell.length_b   1.000
_cell.length_c   1.000
_cell.angle_alpha   90.00
_cell.angle_beta   90.00
_cell.angle_gamma   90.00
#
_symmetry.space_group_name_H-M   'P 1'
#
loop_
_entity.id
_entity.type
_entity.pdbx_description
1 polymer ?
#
loop_
_entity_poly.entity_id
_entity_poly.type
_entity_poly.pdbx_seq_one_letter_code
_entity_poly.pdbx_strand_id
1 'polypeptide(L)' 'MKVLLLTLLFVLLCSTQVLTLNCYICVDENDTSCKTETVCPLSAQYCKTSLNGDRISRSCEEFCAEDYFTTCCREDLC' A
#
# COMPACT_ATOMS: atom_id res chain seq x y z
N MET A 1 26.06 33.32 -2.95
CA MET A 1 24.62 33.17 -3.26
C MET A 1 24.30 31.96 -4.16
N LYS A 2 25.16 31.57 -5.13
CA LYS A 2 24.92 30.39 -6.00
C LYS A 2 24.94 29.02 -5.29
N VAL A 3 25.79 28.85 -4.28
CA VAL A 3 25.99 27.56 -3.59
C VAL A 3 24.77 27.17 -2.74
N LEU A 4 24.16 28.14 -2.06
CA LEU A 4 22.93 27.95 -1.27
C LEU A 4 21.75 27.46 -2.11
N LEU A 5 21.67 27.95 -3.35
CA LEU A 5 20.62 27.60 -4.30
C LEU A 5 20.77 26.14 -4.79
N LEU A 6 22.01 25.72 -5.03
CA LEU A 6 22.37 24.33 -5.37
C LEU A 6 22.06 23.35 -4.24
N THR A 7 22.37 23.71 -2.99
CA THR A 7 22.06 22.87 -1.84
C THR A 7 20.55 22.74 -1.60
N LEU A 8 19.77 23.80 -1.82
CA LEU A 8 18.30 23.72 -1.71
C LEU A 8 17.69 22.80 -2.77
N LEU A 9 18.18 22.88 -4.02
CA LEU A 9 17.71 22.03 -5.13
C LEU A 9 18.00 20.55 -4.86
N PHE A 10 19.19 20.22 -4.34
CA PHE A 10 19.55 18.84 -3.99
C PHE A 10 18.67 18.26 -2.88
N VAL A 11 18.33 19.05 -1.86
CA VAL A 11 17.44 18.61 -0.77
C VAL A 11 16.02 18.35 -1.29
N LEU A 12 15.50 19.20 -2.18
CA LEU A 12 14.18 19.03 -2.78
C LEU A 12 14.09 17.76 -3.65
N LEU A 13 15.15 17.44 -4.39
CA LEU A 13 15.22 16.24 -5.25
C LEU A 13 15.31 14.93 -4.46
N CYS A 14 15.91 14.94 -3.26
CA CYS A 14 16.03 13.75 -2.39
C CYS A 14 14.84 13.56 -1.43
N SER A 15 13.92 14.51 -1.33
CA SER A 15 12.81 14.46 -0.37
C SER A 15 11.63 13.61 -0.83
N THR A 16 11.63 13.10 -2.06
CA THR A 16 10.59 12.18 -2.54
C THR A 16 10.94 10.73 -2.17
N GLN A 17 11.07 10.46 -0.87
CA GLN A 17 10.91 9.08 -0.40
C GLN A 17 9.42 8.76 -0.52
N VAL A 18 9.03 8.14 -1.62
CA VAL A 18 7.70 7.56 -1.75
C VAL A 18 7.71 6.38 -0.77
N LEU A 19 7.08 6.53 0.39
CA LEU A 19 6.87 5.40 1.29
C LEU A 19 6.12 4.33 0.50
N THR A 20 6.78 3.21 0.24
CA THR A 20 6.16 2.02 -0.34
C THR A 20 5.37 1.33 0.75
N LEU A 21 4.05 1.21 0.56
CA LEU A 21 3.18 0.45 1.45
C LEU A 21 3.39 -1.05 1.22
N ASN A 22 3.49 -1.82 2.31
CA ASN A 22 3.47 -3.28 2.26
C ASN A 22 2.12 -3.78 2.76
N CYS A 23 1.50 -4.71 2.03
CA CYS A 23 0.19 -5.27 2.40
C CYS A 23 0.25 -6.79 2.43
N TYR A 24 -0.71 -7.40 3.12
CA TYR A 24 -1.02 -8.80 2.90
C TYR A 24 -1.86 -9.01 1.62
N ILE A 25 -1.56 -10.06 0.86
CA ILE A 25 -2.34 -10.54 -0.28
C ILE A 25 -2.63 -12.05 -0.12
N CYS A 26 -3.64 -12.54 -0.84
CA CYS A 26 -3.81 -13.99 -1.04
C CYS A 26 -3.07 -14.38 -2.34
N VAL A 27 -2.28 -15.46 -2.31
CA VAL A 27 -1.55 -15.92 -3.52
C VAL A 27 -2.47 -16.62 -4.51
N ASP A 28 -3.39 -17.43 -4.00
CA ASP A 28 -4.35 -18.20 -4.77
C ASP A 28 -5.61 -18.52 -3.94
N GLU A 29 -6.61 -19.13 -4.57
CA GLU A 29 -7.90 -19.43 -3.92
C GLU A 29 -7.81 -20.44 -2.77
N ASN A 30 -6.71 -21.19 -2.65
CA ASN A 30 -6.48 -22.17 -1.58
C ASN A 30 -5.58 -21.62 -0.47
N ASP A 31 -5.12 -20.36 -0.57
CA ASP A 31 -4.37 -19.69 0.49
C ASP A 31 -5.29 -19.42 1.69
N THR A 32 -5.39 -20.42 2.55
CA THR A 32 -6.14 -20.38 3.81
C THR A 32 -5.63 -19.32 4.78
N SER A 33 -4.37 -18.91 4.65
CA SER A 33 -3.78 -17.88 5.52
C SER A 33 -4.06 -16.47 5.01
N CYS A 34 -4.11 -16.29 3.68
CA CYS A 34 -4.21 -15.01 2.97
C CYS A 34 -3.36 -13.90 3.63
N LYS A 35 -2.09 -14.21 3.87
CA LYS A 35 -1.13 -13.34 4.57
C LYS A 35 0.23 -13.30 3.88
N THR A 36 0.25 -13.44 2.56
CA THR A 36 1.50 -13.27 1.82
C THR A 36 1.84 -11.80 1.76
N GLU A 37 3.01 -11.42 2.26
CA GLU A 37 3.49 -10.05 2.25
C GLU A 37 3.87 -9.64 0.82
N THR A 38 3.45 -8.44 0.42
CA THR A 38 3.82 -7.87 -0.87
C THR A 38 4.11 -6.38 -0.77
N VAL A 39 5.04 -5.91 -1.59
CA VAL A 39 5.30 -4.48 -1.76
C VAL A 39 4.29 -3.95 -2.78
N CYS A 40 3.50 -2.96 -2.39
CA CYS A 40 2.47 -2.40 -3.26
C CYS A 40 3.06 -1.48 -4.35
N PRO A 41 2.34 -1.29 -5.46
CA PRO A 41 2.65 -0.25 -6.43
C PRO A 41 2.76 1.13 -5.77
N LEU A 42 3.62 2.01 -6.30
CA LEU A 42 3.85 3.36 -5.75
C LEU A 42 2.60 4.24 -5.68
N SER A 43 1.59 3.94 -6.50
CA SER A 43 0.31 4.64 -6.51
C SER A 43 -0.68 4.11 -5.49
N ALA A 44 -0.48 2.88 -4.98
CA ALA A 44 -1.34 2.29 -3.98
C ALA A 44 -1.16 3.00 -2.65
N GLN A 45 -2.29 3.34 -2.02
CA GLN A 45 -2.33 4.06 -0.76
C GLN A 45 -2.99 3.23 0.35
N TYR A 46 -3.64 2.13 0.00
CA TYR A 46 -4.43 1.32 0.92
C TYR A 46 -4.16 -0.17 0.75
N CYS A 47 -4.13 -0.90 1.86
CA CYS A 47 -4.41 -2.33 1.88
C CYS A 47 -5.92 -2.51 2.00
N LYS A 48 -6.49 -3.28 1.08
CA LYS A 48 -7.91 -3.61 1.06
C LYS A 48 -8.09 -5.06 1.48
N THR A 49 -9.01 -5.31 2.42
CA THR A 49 -9.53 -6.64 2.71
C THR A 49 -11.01 -6.68 2.36
N SER A 50 -11.43 -7.68 1.57
CA SER A 50 -12.83 -7.92 1.24
C SER A 50 -13.26 -9.34 1.57
N LEU A 51 -14.50 -9.47 2.06
CA LEU A 51 -15.16 -10.74 2.36
C LEU A 51 -16.21 -11.06 1.30
N ASN A 52 -16.19 -12.27 0.76
CA ASN A 52 -17.20 -12.78 -0.16
C ASN A 52 -17.66 -14.17 0.32
N GLY A 53 -18.71 -14.19 1.16
CA GLY A 53 -19.09 -15.38 1.92
C GLY A 53 -17.97 -15.77 2.89
N ASP A 54 -17.49 -17.01 2.78
CA ASP A 54 -16.38 -17.53 3.60
C ASP A 54 -15.00 -17.25 2.98
N ARG A 55 -14.94 -16.60 1.81
CA ARG A 55 -13.69 -16.28 1.12
C ARG A 55 -13.21 -14.89 1.50
N ILE A 56 -11.94 -14.79 1.90
CA ILE A 56 -11.25 -13.52 2.11
C ILE A 56 -10.43 -13.19 0.86
N SER A 57 -10.36 -11.92 0.50
CA SER A 57 -9.50 -11.38 -0.55
C SER A 57 -8.74 -10.19 0.02
N ARG A 58 -7.47 -10.05 -0.36
CA ARG A 58 -6.65 -8.90 0.02
C ARG A 58 -5.86 -8.36 -1.17
N SER A 59 -5.82 -7.04 -1.32
CA SER A 59 -5.16 -6.35 -2.43
C SER A 59 -4.58 -4.99 -2.02
N CYS A 60 -3.65 -4.48 -2.83
CA CYS A 60 -3.17 -3.11 -2.77
C CYS A 60 -4.06 -2.23 -3.67
N GLU A 61 -4.57 -1.11 -3.17
CA GLU A 61 -5.45 -0.22 -3.93
C GLU A 61 -5.01 1.24 -3.85
N GLU A 62 -5.15 1.96 -4.96
CA GLU A 62 -4.97 3.43 -5.00
C GLU A 62 -6.12 4.14 -4.28
N PHE A 63 -7.33 3.59 -4.40
CA PHE A 63 -8.56 4.11 -3.83
C PHE A 63 -9.32 2.96 -3.18
N CYS A 64 -9.84 3.19 -1.97
CA CYS A 64 -10.56 2.16 -1.25
C CYS A 64 -11.81 2.76 -0.62
N ALA A 65 -12.97 2.23 -1.01
CA ALA A 65 -14.26 2.57 -0.43
C ALA A 65 -14.67 1.44 0.49
N GLU A 66 -14.84 1.76 1.77
CA GLU A 66 -15.28 0.79 2.77
C GLU A 66 -16.79 0.53 2.65
N ASP A 67 -17.18 -0.70 2.96
CA ASP A 67 -18.56 -1.14 3.07
C ASP A 67 -18.67 -2.25 4.13
N TYR A 68 -19.83 -2.91 4.21
CA TYR A 68 -20.05 -3.96 5.20
C TYR A 68 -19.09 -5.16 5.07
N PHE A 69 -18.55 -5.40 3.88
CA PHE A 69 -17.66 -6.52 3.57
C PHE A 69 -16.24 -6.09 3.22
N THR A 70 -15.96 -4.79 3.19
CA THR A 70 -14.68 -4.22 2.75
C THR A 70 -14.10 -3.30 3.81
N THR A 71 -12.86 -3.55 4.21
CA THR A 71 -12.08 -2.73 5.13
C THR A 71 -10.79 -2.27 4.47
N CYS A 72 -10.41 -1.03 4.73
CA CYS A 72 -9.25 -0.38 4.13
C CYS A 72 -8.33 0.20 5.22
N CYS A 73 -7.03 0.03 5.06
CA CYS A 73 -6.03 0.54 6.01
C CYS A 73 -4.80 1.06 5.27
N ARG A 74 -3.96 1.84 5.98
CA ARG A 74 -2.79 2.53 5.38
C ARG A 74 -1.48 2.21 6.11
N GLU A 75 -1.52 1.36 7.12
CA GLU A 75 -0.32 0.86 7.79
C GLU A 75 0.24 -0.37 7.07
N ASP A 76 1.54 -0.58 7.20
CA ASP A 76 2.18 -1.79 6.68
C ASP A 76 1.60 -3.04 7.34
N LEU A 77 1.32 -4.05 6.51
CA LEU A 77 0.92 -5.39 6.92
C LEU A 77 -0.32 -5.40 7.83
N CYS A 78 -1.29 -4.56 7.50
CA CYS A 78 -2.68 -4.84 7.77
C CYS A 78 -3.23 -5.84 6.69
#